data_AF-A0A511DYR4-F1
#
_entry.id   AF-A0A511DYR4-F1
#
_cell.length_a   1.000
_cell.length_b   1.000
_cell.length_c   1.000
_cell.angle_alpha   90.00
_cell.angle_beta   90.00
_cell.angle_gamma   90.00
#
_symmetry.space_group_name_H-M   'P 1'
#
loop_
_entity.id
_entity.type
_entity.pdbx_description
1 polymer ?
#
loop_
_entity_poly.entity_id
_entity_poly.type
_entity_poly.pdbx_seq_one_letter_code
_entity_poly.pdbx_strand_id
1 'polypeptide(L)'
;MTTPKEILINNMEKFAHIVGGEYRKSNLFVTRASVDKDLTADPDTNYNFISLIRPDQQPSGPYSGISIKVNPGEKHYRLSLDIGSEGFGDDYQLVATPGIRRKFVELQSRIHQYSENNEKNISCFCALNFTDDSSKPELKKMETEYADDHLDSHPMDLFAVFVDKPTLRETSTNENEDFWKIYKFMIAIYAELRNWPSNKSQRKHVRLFETVLPDDTADAKSELSAVKQLLEDRRYVVLQGAPGTGKTFLTSKIASEYQKNVVFTQFHAETSYSDFVGGYQPIEIDGHLSYKYQEGPLIKAIRMALAAKDRPTLLIVDEINRANLSNVLGESFYLFETTGIIDRPRIQLGESDGTSHEPLYLKHLPYNLRVVATMNTADRSLAVIDFALRRRFAWYTMMPIELSDKDLEDNGSFHKEEFERIQSIFEMYATSDEMLMQPGQAYFITKAGQSFSSRVKYELLPLIREYLDNGFLSSAADQFNQFFVDEINEPIYL
;
A
#
# COMPACT_ATOMS: atom_id res chain seq x y z
N MET A 1 8.64 -31.05 -37.33
CA MET A 1 8.64 -30.91 -35.86
C MET A 1 8.97 -29.47 -35.58
N THR A 2 8.04 -28.79 -34.93
CA THR A 2 8.17 -27.46 -34.36
C THR A 2 9.34 -27.48 -33.39
N THR A 3 10.27 -26.55 -33.57
CA THR A 3 11.48 -26.43 -32.77
C THR A 3 11.15 -25.89 -31.37
N PRO A 4 11.98 -26.15 -30.34
CA PRO A 4 11.85 -25.51 -29.03
C PRO A 4 11.72 -23.98 -29.11
N LYS A 5 12.49 -23.34 -30.01
CA LYS A 5 12.39 -21.91 -30.32
C LYS A 5 10.97 -21.50 -30.74
N GLU A 6 10.42 -22.17 -31.75
CA GLU A 6 9.07 -21.89 -32.24
C GLU A 6 8.01 -22.14 -31.17
N ILE A 7 8.14 -23.21 -30.37
CA ILE A 7 7.19 -23.51 -29.28
C ILE A 7 7.20 -22.38 -28.23
N LEU A 8 8.37 -21.92 -27.82
CA LEU A 8 8.48 -20.85 -26.81
C LEU A 8 7.90 -19.53 -27.34
N ILE A 9 8.29 -19.12 -28.55
CA ILE A 9 7.79 -17.89 -29.20
C ILE A 9 6.27 -17.95 -29.36
N ASN A 10 5.74 -19.04 -29.93
CA ASN A 10 4.30 -19.17 -30.17
C ASN A 10 3.48 -19.07 -28.88
N ASN A 11 3.98 -19.62 -27.76
CA ASN A 11 3.31 -19.50 -26.48
C ASN A 11 3.42 -18.09 -25.89
N MET A 12 4.60 -17.45 -26.00
CA MET A 12 4.79 -16.06 -25.57
C MET A 12 3.83 -15.12 -26.29
N GLU A 13 3.74 -15.23 -27.61
CA GLU A 13 2.84 -14.43 -28.46
C GLU A 13 1.36 -14.77 -28.19
N LYS A 14 1.03 -16.06 -28.00
CA LYS A 14 -0.33 -16.49 -27.61
C LYS A 14 -0.80 -15.77 -26.34
N PHE A 15 0.03 -15.71 -25.30
CA PHE A 15 -0.35 -15.01 -24.07
C PHE A 15 -0.43 -13.51 -24.27
N ALA A 16 0.46 -12.89 -25.06
CA ALA A 16 0.35 -11.49 -25.43
C ALA A 16 -0.97 -11.19 -26.16
N HIS A 17 -1.42 -12.05 -27.08
CA HIS A 17 -2.69 -11.89 -27.79
C HIS A 17 -3.90 -12.04 -26.86
N ILE A 18 -3.85 -12.97 -25.89
CA ILE A 18 -4.91 -13.16 -24.88
C ILE A 18 -5.15 -11.85 -24.09
N VAL A 19 -4.08 -11.11 -23.78
CA VAL A 19 -4.14 -9.81 -23.09
C VAL A 19 -4.25 -8.61 -24.04
N GLY A 20 -4.48 -8.84 -25.34
CA GLY A 20 -4.83 -7.79 -26.30
C GLY A 20 -3.69 -7.25 -27.17
N GLY A 21 -2.54 -7.93 -27.22
CA GLY A 21 -1.39 -7.55 -28.05
C GLY A 21 -1.60 -7.64 -29.57
N GLU A 22 -2.85 -7.64 -30.06
CA GLU A 22 -3.21 -7.72 -31.48
C GLU A 22 -4.38 -6.78 -31.77
N TYR A 23 -4.27 -5.97 -32.84
CA TYR A 23 -5.34 -5.12 -33.35
C TYR A 23 -5.50 -5.31 -34.86
N ARG A 24 -6.72 -5.62 -35.33
CA ARG A 24 -7.03 -5.83 -36.75
C ARG A 24 -6.03 -6.77 -37.48
N LYS A 25 -5.63 -7.87 -36.84
CA LYS A 25 -4.65 -8.84 -37.36
C LYS A 25 -3.21 -8.33 -37.48
N SER A 26 -2.90 -7.22 -36.82
CA SER A 26 -1.53 -6.69 -36.69
C SER A 26 -1.10 -6.77 -35.23
N ASN A 27 0.08 -7.31 -34.97
CA ASN A 27 0.63 -7.37 -33.62
C ASN A 27 0.94 -5.95 -33.12
N LEU A 28 0.68 -5.72 -31.84
CA LEU A 28 1.04 -4.48 -31.13
C LEU A 28 2.41 -4.59 -30.46
N PHE A 29 3.23 -5.52 -30.92
CA PHE A 29 4.60 -5.79 -30.50
C PHE A 29 5.39 -6.39 -31.67
N VAL A 30 6.71 -6.34 -31.56
CA VAL A 30 7.63 -7.06 -32.43
C VAL A 30 8.39 -8.09 -31.58
N THR A 31 8.41 -9.34 -32.04
CA THR A 31 9.20 -10.41 -31.41
C THR A 31 10.61 -10.41 -31.98
N ARG A 32 11.61 -10.23 -31.13
CA ARG A 32 13.02 -10.43 -31.47
C ARG A 32 13.49 -11.74 -30.88
N ALA A 33 14.26 -12.51 -31.65
CA ALA A 33 14.80 -13.78 -31.17
C ALA A 33 16.23 -13.97 -31.66
N SER A 34 17.18 -13.80 -30.76
CA SER A 34 18.61 -14.08 -30.93
C SER A 34 18.92 -15.38 -30.20
N VAL A 35 18.46 -16.49 -30.77
CA VAL A 35 18.66 -17.86 -30.27
C VAL A 35 18.60 -18.83 -31.45
N ASP A 36 19.31 -19.95 -31.35
CA ASP A 36 19.19 -21.04 -32.31
C ASP A 36 17.87 -21.83 -32.13
N LYS A 37 17.67 -22.87 -32.95
CA LYS A 37 16.44 -23.69 -32.91
C LYS A 37 16.22 -24.40 -31.56
N ASP A 38 17.30 -24.67 -30.81
CA ASP A 38 17.31 -25.43 -29.57
C ASP A 38 17.37 -24.51 -28.33
N LEU A 39 17.16 -23.21 -28.52
CA LEU A 39 17.20 -22.16 -27.48
C LEU A 39 18.58 -21.98 -26.85
N THR A 40 19.65 -22.20 -27.61
CA THR A 40 21.01 -21.82 -27.23
C THR A 40 21.41 -20.49 -27.87
N ALA A 41 22.59 -19.97 -27.52
CA ALA A 41 23.10 -18.72 -28.07
C ALA A 41 23.17 -18.76 -29.60
N ASP A 42 22.71 -17.67 -30.23
CA ASP A 42 22.75 -17.54 -31.67
C ASP A 42 24.21 -17.50 -32.17
N PRO A 43 24.61 -18.36 -33.13
CA PRO A 43 26.00 -18.43 -33.60
C PRO A 43 26.54 -17.12 -34.19
N ASP A 44 25.68 -16.27 -34.74
CA ASP A 44 26.08 -15.04 -35.43
C ASP A 44 26.23 -13.87 -34.47
N THR A 45 25.44 -13.84 -33.39
CA THR A 45 25.40 -12.71 -32.44
C THR A 45 25.97 -13.03 -31.06
N ASN A 46 26.11 -14.32 -30.73
CA ASN A 46 26.53 -14.85 -29.44
C ASN A 46 25.66 -14.38 -28.25
N TYR A 47 24.41 -13.99 -28.52
CA TYR A 47 23.40 -13.68 -27.50
C TYR A 47 22.38 -14.81 -27.41
N ASN A 48 21.67 -14.92 -26.28
CA ASN A 48 20.61 -15.90 -26.04
C ASN A 48 19.35 -15.25 -25.49
N PHE A 49 18.56 -14.58 -26.34
CA PHE A 49 17.31 -13.97 -25.89
C PHE A 49 16.14 -14.05 -26.87
N ILE A 50 14.94 -13.98 -26.32
CA ILE A 50 13.69 -13.68 -27.00
C ILE A 50 13.04 -12.50 -26.29
N SER A 51 12.59 -11.48 -27.01
CA SER A 51 11.98 -10.28 -26.40
C SER A 51 10.78 -9.78 -27.19
N LEU A 52 9.84 -9.17 -26.48
CA LEU A 52 8.71 -8.44 -27.04
C LEU A 52 8.94 -6.94 -26.87
N ILE A 53 9.24 -6.26 -27.98
CA ILE A 53 9.49 -4.82 -28.04
C ILE A 53 8.31 -4.09 -28.68
N ARG A 54 8.33 -2.75 -28.65
CA ARG A 54 7.30 -1.94 -29.29
C ARG A 54 7.28 -2.14 -30.82
N PRO A 55 6.11 -1.97 -31.48
CA PRO A 55 5.96 -2.22 -32.90
C PRO A 55 6.61 -1.14 -33.81
N ASP A 56 6.99 0.02 -33.26
CA ASP A 56 7.76 1.06 -33.95
C ASP A 56 9.27 0.76 -34.01
N GLN A 57 9.75 -0.21 -33.23
CA GLN A 57 11.16 -0.58 -33.15
C GLN A 57 11.52 -1.65 -34.18
N GLN A 58 12.79 -1.68 -34.59
CA GLN A 58 13.29 -2.65 -35.56
C GLN A 58 13.45 -4.04 -34.91
N PRO A 59 13.20 -5.14 -35.66
CA PRO A 59 13.34 -6.51 -35.15
C PRO A 59 14.80 -6.92 -34.87
N SER A 60 15.77 -6.11 -35.30
CA SER A 60 17.20 -6.35 -35.10
C SER A 60 17.95 -5.02 -34.89
N GLY A 61 19.13 -5.09 -34.28
CA GLY A 61 19.94 -3.93 -33.95
C GLY A 61 19.58 -3.26 -32.62
N PRO A 62 20.10 -2.04 -32.35
CA PRO A 62 19.74 -1.24 -31.19
C PRO A 62 18.25 -0.91 -31.17
N TYR A 63 17.69 -0.72 -29.98
CA TYR A 63 16.32 -0.27 -29.80
C TYR A 63 16.19 0.55 -28.51
N SER A 64 15.15 1.36 -28.44
CA SER A 64 14.78 2.13 -27.25
C SER A 64 13.50 1.59 -26.60
N GLY A 65 13.33 1.86 -25.31
CA GLY A 65 12.15 1.48 -24.55
C GLY A 65 12.35 0.26 -23.66
N ILE A 66 11.29 -0.06 -22.93
CA ILE A 66 11.22 -1.27 -22.09
C ILE A 66 10.70 -2.46 -22.90
N SER A 67 11.19 -3.66 -22.58
CA SER A 67 10.74 -4.89 -23.22
C SER A 67 10.54 -6.02 -22.20
N ILE A 68 9.69 -6.99 -22.55
CA ILE A 68 9.62 -8.26 -21.83
C ILE A 68 10.59 -9.22 -22.51
N LYS A 69 11.59 -9.67 -21.77
CA LYS A 69 12.67 -10.49 -22.30
C LYS A 69 12.77 -11.84 -21.57
N VAL A 70 13.12 -12.85 -22.34
CA VAL A 70 13.42 -14.21 -21.89
C VAL A 70 14.83 -14.53 -22.34
N ASN A 71 15.70 -14.88 -21.41
CA ASN A 71 17.02 -15.45 -21.69
C ASN A 71 17.00 -16.94 -21.35
N PRO A 72 17.00 -17.83 -22.35
CA PRO A 72 17.07 -19.27 -22.12
C PRO A 72 18.45 -19.71 -21.64
N GLY A 73 18.49 -20.42 -20.50
CA GLY A 73 19.70 -21.07 -19.97
C GLY A 73 19.58 -22.59 -19.95
N GLU A 74 20.60 -23.26 -19.39
CA GLU A 74 20.64 -24.72 -19.34
C GLU A 74 19.58 -25.32 -18.40
N LYS A 75 19.54 -24.82 -17.16
CA LYS A 75 18.66 -25.25 -16.07
C LYS A 75 17.61 -24.19 -15.73
N HIS A 76 17.99 -22.92 -15.73
CA HIS A 76 17.11 -21.81 -15.42
C HIS A 76 16.97 -20.86 -16.60
N TYR A 77 15.78 -20.29 -16.74
CA TYR A 77 15.51 -19.19 -17.66
C TYR A 77 15.42 -17.91 -16.84
N ARG A 78 15.92 -16.81 -17.42
CA ARG A 78 15.70 -15.47 -16.88
C ARG A 78 14.54 -14.82 -17.61
N LEU A 79 13.55 -14.34 -16.86
CA LEU A 79 12.53 -13.41 -17.34
C LEU A 79 12.89 -12.01 -16.84
N SER A 80 12.79 -10.99 -17.69
CA SER A 80 13.06 -9.62 -17.26
C SER A 80 12.19 -8.57 -17.93
N LEU A 81 12.05 -7.45 -17.22
CA LEU A 81 11.71 -6.16 -17.79
C LEU A 81 13.03 -5.41 -18.02
N ASP A 82 13.54 -5.46 -19.24
CA ASP A 82 14.81 -4.85 -19.61
C ASP A 82 14.62 -3.46 -20.25
N ILE A 83 15.74 -2.75 -20.39
CA ILE A 83 15.82 -1.46 -21.08
C ILE A 83 16.62 -1.69 -22.36
N GLY A 84 16.11 -1.20 -23.48
CA GLY A 84 16.81 -1.26 -24.76
C GLY A 84 18.17 -0.57 -24.73
N SER A 85 19.04 -0.95 -25.65
CA SER A 85 20.41 -0.43 -25.72
C SER A 85 20.51 1.07 -26.04
N GLU A 86 19.43 1.69 -26.51
CA GLU A 86 19.31 3.14 -26.70
C GLU A 86 18.64 3.85 -25.50
N GLY A 87 18.44 3.14 -24.38
CA GLY A 87 17.78 3.65 -23.18
C GLY A 87 16.26 3.65 -23.29
N PHE A 88 15.59 4.46 -22.46
CA PHE A 88 14.13 4.47 -22.35
C PHE A 88 13.39 5.00 -23.58
N GLY A 89 13.98 5.91 -24.35
CA GLY A 89 13.27 6.62 -25.43
C GLY A 89 11.91 7.16 -24.96
N ASP A 90 10.86 6.86 -25.74
CA ASP A 90 9.48 7.28 -25.44
C ASP A 90 8.86 6.64 -24.18
N ASP A 91 9.49 5.62 -23.61
CA ASP A 91 8.97 4.92 -22.43
C ASP A 91 9.36 5.58 -21.11
N TYR A 92 10.17 6.66 -21.13
CA TYR A 92 10.63 7.30 -19.89
C TYR A 92 9.46 7.74 -18.99
N GLN A 93 8.42 8.34 -19.56
CA GLN A 93 7.24 8.76 -18.80
C GLN A 93 6.45 7.57 -18.26
N LEU A 94 6.39 6.47 -19.00
CA LEU A 94 5.77 5.24 -18.53
C LEU A 94 6.52 4.76 -17.28
N VAL A 95 7.81 4.47 -17.37
CA VAL A 95 8.59 3.94 -16.22
C VAL A 95 8.68 4.89 -15.03
N ALA A 96 8.55 6.20 -15.26
CA ALA A 96 8.46 7.20 -14.20
C ALA A 96 7.12 7.16 -13.42
N THR A 97 6.09 6.52 -13.99
CA THR A 97 4.78 6.38 -13.35
C THR A 97 4.88 5.42 -12.16
N PRO A 98 4.55 5.85 -10.92
CA PRO A 98 4.81 5.06 -9.71
C PRO A 98 4.18 3.66 -9.70
N GLY A 99 3.02 3.51 -10.33
CA GLY A 99 2.26 2.26 -10.39
C GLY A 99 2.96 1.13 -11.13
N ILE A 100 3.78 1.45 -12.13
CA ILE A 100 4.56 0.43 -12.84
C ILE A 100 5.49 -0.28 -11.85
N ARG A 101 6.27 0.51 -11.12
CA ARG A 101 7.16 -0.03 -10.09
C ARG A 101 6.39 -0.81 -9.04
N ARG A 102 5.24 -0.30 -8.58
CA ARG A 102 4.41 -1.00 -7.60
C ARG A 102 3.99 -2.39 -8.07
N LYS A 103 3.50 -2.54 -9.30
CA LYS A 103 3.11 -3.84 -9.86
C LYS A 103 4.26 -4.84 -9.91
N PHE A 104 5.48 -4.40 -10.23
CA PHE A 104 6.65 -5.28 -10.21
C PHE A 104 7.18 -5.59 -8.79
N VAL A 105 7.06 -4.66 -7.85
CA VAL A 105 7.34 -4.91 -6.43
C VAL A 105 6.32 -5.90 -5.85
N GLU A 106 5.05 -5.79 -6.22
CA GLU A 106 4.00 -6.75 -5.86
C GLU A 106 4.29 -8.13 -6.45
N LEU A 107 4.65 -8.21 -7.73
CA LEU A 107 5.09 -9.45 -8.37
C LEU A 107 6.28 -10.06 -7.62
N GLN A 108 7.29 -9.26 -7.25
CA GLN A 108 8.43 -9.72 -6.46
C GLN A 108 7.99 -10.33 -5.12
N SER A 109 7.09 -9.64 -4.40
CA SER A 109 6.54 -10.12 -3.12
C SER A 109 5.79 -11.44 -3.28
N ARG A 110 4.93 -11.54 -4.31
CA ARG A 110 4.16 -12.77 -4.61
C ARG A 110 5.05 -13.92 -5.02
N ILE A 111 6.10 -13.68 -5.80
CA ILE A 111 7.11 -14.70 -6.14
C ILE A 111 7.79 -15.21 -4.87
N HIS A 112 8.22 -14.31 -3.98
CA HIS A 112 8.90 -14.70 -2.75
C HIS A 112 8.01 -15.58 -1.86
N GLN A 113 6.77 -15.15 -1.60
CA GLN A 113 5.80 -15.93 -0.82
C GLN A 113 5.48 -17.27 -1.47
N TYR A 114 5.18 -17.27 -2.77
CA TYR A 114 4.92 -18.49 -3.53
C TYR A 114 6.11 -19.46 -3.45
N SER A 115 7.34 -18.93 -3.54
CA SER A 115 8.56 -19.72 -3.47
C SER A 115 8.74 -20.36 -2.09
N GLU A 116 8.53 -19.60 -1.02
CA GLU A 116 8.61 -20.12 0.35
C GLU A 116 7.55 -21.20 0.62
N ASN A 117 6.30 -20.94 0.26
CA ASN A 117 5.18 -21.85 0.51
C ASN A 117 5.24 -23.17 -0.25
N ASN A 118 5.91 -23.17 -1.41
CA ASN A 118 6.02 -24.36 -2.28
C ASN A 118 7.44 -24.96 -2.26
N GLU A 119 8.30 -24.54 -1.33
CA GLU A 119 9.68 -25.00 -1.19
C GLU A 119 10.47 -24.89 -2.52
N LYS A 120 10.23 -23.81 -3.27
CA LYS A 120 10.92 -23.52 -4.53
C LYS A 120 12.13 -22.61 -4.30
N ASN A 121 13.05 -22.63 -5.25
CA ASN A 121 14.20 -21.73 -5.27
C ASN A 121 14.09 -20.75 -6.46
N ILE A 122 13.19 -19.76 -6.33
CA ILE A 122 13.00 -18.72 -7.35
C ILE A 122 13.63 -17.42 -6.84
N SER A 123 14.69 -16.96 -7.51
CA SER A 123 15.36 -15.71 -7.18
C SER A 123 14.87 -14.57 -8.05
N CYS A 124 14.54 -13.43 -7.46
CA CYS A 124 14.06 -12.26 -8.19
C CYS A 124 14.63 -10.93 -7.67
N PHE A 125 14.81 -10.00 -8.59
CA PHE A 125 15.30 -8.64 -8.38
C PHE A 125 14.27 -7.65 -8.93
N CYS A 126 14.07 -6.54 -8.21
CA CYS A 126 13.26 -5.42 -8.65
C CYS A 126 13.96 -4.11 -8.26
N ALA A 127 14.15 -3.22 -9.23
CA ALA A 127 14.78 -1.93 -9.01
C ALA A 127 13.88 -1.02 -8.15
N LEU A 128 14.47 -0.30 -7.19
CA LEU A 128 13.72 0.68 -6.40
C LEU A 128 13.39 1.96 -7.17
N ASN A 129 14.17 2.27 -8.20
CA ASN A 129 13.95 3.40 -9.10
C ASN A 129 13.90 2.90 -10.55
N PHE A 130 12.72 2.98 -11.16
CA PHE A 130 12.49 2.53 -12.54
C PHE A 130 12.97 3.53 -13.60
N THR A 131 13.38 4.73 -13.19
CA THR A 131 13.98 5.75 -14.07
C THR A 131 15.51 5.70 -14.07
N ASP A 132 16.10 4.81 -13.29
CA ASP A 132 17.54 4.67 -13.16
C ASP A 132 18.04 3.53 -14.07
N ASP A 133 18.59 3.91 -15.21
CA ASP A 133 19.23 3.04 -16.19
C ASP A 133 20.74 2.88 -15.91
N SER A 134 21.16 2.84 -14.63
CA SER A 134 22.50 2.44 -14.21
C SER A 134 22.59 0.97 -13.78
N SER A 135 23.80 0.41 -13.80
CA SER A 135 24.06 -0.98 -13.41
C SER A 135 23.72 -1.22 -11.93
N LYS A 136 22.99 -2.30 -11.66
CA LYS A 136 22.54 -2.70 -10.33
C LYS A 136 23.48 -3.75 -9.72
N PRO A 137 24.23 -3.42 -8.64
CA PRO A 137 25.15 -4.36 -8.02
C PRO A 137 24.47 -5.64 -7.50
N GLU A 138 23.26 -5.52 -6.97
CA GLU A 138 22.48 -6.62 -6.42
C GLU A 138 22.08 -7.63 -7.52
N LEU A 139 21.65 -7.12 -8.69
CA LEU A 139 21.35 -7.96 -9.85
C LEU A 139 22.61 -8.66 -10.35
N LYS A 140 23.74 -7.95 -10.45
CA LYS A 140 25.02 -8.53 -10.88
C LYS A 140 25.48 -9.66 -9.94
N LYS A 141 25.25 -9.51 -8.64
CA LYS A 141 25.52 -10.56 -7.66
C LYS A 141 24.65 -11.80 -7.94
N MET A 142 23.36 -11.60 -8.18
CA MET A 142 22.41 -12.67 -8.52
C MET A 142 22.81 -13.38 -9.82
N GLU A 143 23.19 -12.64 -10.87
CA GLU A 143 23.68 -13.24 -12.13
C GLU A 143 24.88 -14.17 -11.91
N THR A 144 25.74 -13.88 -10.92
CA THR A 144 26.89 -14.73 -10.58
C THR A 144 26.47 -16.09 -10.00
N GLU A 145 25.33 -16.14 -9.31
CA GLU A 145 24.77 -17.39 -8.75
C GLU A 145 24.24 -18.32 -9.84
N TYR A 146 23.91 -17.78 -11.02
CA TYR A 146 23.42 -18.49 -12.20
C TYR A 146 24.44 -18.53 -13.35
N ALA A 147 25.73 -18.36 -13.07
CA ALA A 147 26.77 -18.31 -14.10
C ALA A 147 26.85 -19.60 -14.96
N ASP A 148 26.50 -20.75 -14.38
CA ASP A 148 26.46 -22.05 -15.06
C ASP A 148 25.35 -22.15 -16.11
N ASP A 149 24.35 -21.27 -16.09
CA ASP A 149 23.26 -21.24 -17.08
C ASP A 149 23.62 -20.50 -18.37
N HIS A 150 24.80 -19.86 -18.42
CA HIS A 150 25.29 -19.11 -19.59
C HIS A 150 24.29 -18.06 -20.10
N LEU A 151 23.58 -17.39 -19.19
CA LEU A 151 22.62 -16.33 -19.49
C LEU A 151 23.33 -15.03 -19.85
N ASP A 152 22.81 -14.27 -20.83
CA ASP A 152 23.27 -12.91 -21.09
C ASP A 152 23.19 -12.03 -19.82
N SER A 153 24.30 -11.38 -19.49
CA SER A 153 24.32 -10.37 -18.42
C SER A 153 23.63 -9.10 -18.89
N HIS A 154 22.74 -8.57 -18.05
CA HIS A 154 22.04 -7.33 -18.30
C HIS A 154 21.78 -6.65 -16.95
N PRO A 155 22.81 -6.00 -16.38
CA PRO A 155 22.73 -5.50 -15.00
C PRO A 155 21.88 -4.23 -14.88
N MET A 156 21.21 -3.82 -15.95
CA MET A 156 20.38 -2.61 -16.06
C MET A 156 18.89 -2.92 -15.92
N ASP A 157 18.52 -4.21 -15.85
CA ASP A 157 17.11 -4.61 -15.82
C ASP A 157 16.38 -3.97 -14.63
N LEU A 158 15.16 -3.53 -14.91
CA LEU A 158 14.28 -2.99 -13.89
C LEU A 158 13.67 -4.09 -13.02
N PHE A 159 13.48 -5.26 -13.61
CA PHE A 159 13.03 -6.46 -12.94
C PHE A 159 13.66 -7.68 -13.61
N ALA A 160 14.12 -8.65 -12.81
CA ALA A 160 14.62 -9.92 -13.32
C ALA A 160 14.25 -11.06 -12.37
N VAL A 161 13.96 -12.23 -12.92
CA VAL A 161 13.66 -13.43 -12.15
C VAL A 161 14.26 -14.65 -12.84
N PHE A 162 14.88 -15.51 -12.04
CA PHE A 162 15.50 -16.76 -12.46
C PHE A 162 14.61 -17.91 -11.99
N VAL A 163 14.11 -18.69 -12.95
CA VAL A 163 13.13 -19.74 -12.73
C VAL A 163 13.49 -20.98 -13.52
N ASP A 164 13.11 -22.16 -13.03
CA ASP A 164 13.34 -23.42 -13.73
C ASP A 164 12.88 -23.37 -15.19
N LYS A 165 13.71 -23.94 -16.07
CA LYS A 165 13.42 -24.11 -17.49
C LYS A 165 12.07 -24.80 -17.69
N PRO A 166 11.16 -24.21 -18.49
CA PRO A 166 9.85 -24.80 -18.73
C PRO A 166 9.92 -26.03 -19.64
N THR A 167 8.94 -26.91 -19.51
CA THR A 167 8.73 -28.00 -20.46
C THR A 167 8.09 -27.48 -21.74
N LEU A 168 8.79 -27.64 -22.87
CA LEU A 168 8.28 -27.23 -24.18
C LEU A 168 7.83 -28.46 -24.98
N ARG A 169 6.51 -28.59 -25.20
CA ARG A 169 5.91 -29.68 -26.00
C ARG A 169 4.98 -29.11 -27.07
N GLU A 170 4.97 -29.72 -28.25
CA GLU A 170 4.11 -29.31 -29.38
C GLU A 170 2.61 -29.41 -29.07
N THR A 171 2.19 -30.41 -28.31
CA THR A 171 0.77 -30.78 -28.17
C THR A 171 0.10 -30.18 -26.92
N SER A 172 0.86 -29.76 -25.92
CA SER A 172 0.35 -29.05 -24.74
C SER A 172 1.46 -28.34 -23.97
N THR A 173 1.29 -27.04 -23.77
CA THR A 173 2.15 -26.29 -22.85
C THR A 173 1.52 -26.35 -21.46
N ASN A 174 2.29 -26.81 -20.47
CA ASN A 174 1.83 -26.81 -19.09
C ASN A 174 1.90 -25.38 -18.54
N GLU A 175 0.84 -24.63 -18.76
CA GLU A 175 0.79 -23.21 -18.38
C GLU A 175 0.75 -22.96 -16.86
N ASN A 176 0.81 -24.03 -16.04
CA ASN A 176 0.87 -23.98 -14.58
C ASN A 176 2.31 -24.08 -14.04
N GLU A 177 3.30 -24.30 -14.92
CA GLU A 177 4.71 -24.22 -14.53
C GLU A 177 5.07 -22.80 -14.08
N ASP A 178 6.03 -22.71 -13.15
CA ASP A 178 6.39 -21.47 -12.46
C ASP A 178 6.80 -20.38 -13.46
N PHE A 179 7.56 -20.75 -14.50
CA PHE A 179 7.91 -19.88 -15.63
C PHE A 179 6.68 -19.22 -16.28
N TRP A 180 5.66 -20.02 -16.61
CA TRP A 180 4.48 -19.51 -17.32
C TRP A 180 3.57 -18.68 -16.43
N LYS A 181 3.48 -18.99 -15.13
CA LYS A 181 2.78 -18.14 -14.16
C LYS A 181 3.41 -16.75 -14.09
N ILE A 182 4.74 -16.70 -13.94
CA ILE A 182 5.47 -15.44 -13.84
C ILE A 182 5.42 -14.67 -15.16
N TYR A 183 5.62 -15.35 -16.29
CA TYR A 183 5.52 -14.72 -17.62
C TYR A 183 4.11 -14.14 -17.87
N LYS A 184 3.04 -14.86 -17.51
CA LYS A 184 1.65 -14.38 -17.62
C LYS A 184 1.43 -13.10 -16.82
N PHE A 185 1.94 -13.05 -15.59
CA PHE A 185 1.86 -11.84 -14.77
C PHE A 185 2.62 -10.69 -15.46
N MET A 186 3.87 -10.91 -15.87
CA MET A 186 4.70 -9.89 -16.51
C MET A 186 4.07 -9.35 -17.81
N ILE A 187 3.52 -10.22 -18.66
CA ILE A 187 2.86 -9.78 -19.91
C ILE A 187 1.54 -9.09 -19.65
N ALA A 188 0.83 -9.41 -18.55
CA ALA A 188 -0.37 -8.68 -18.13
C ALA A 188 -0.03 -7.26 -17.70
N ILE A 189 1.00 -7.08 -16.85
CA ILE A 189 1.51 -5.75 -16.51
C ILE A 189 1.88 -5.01 -17.80
N TYR A 190 2.73 -5.60 -18.64
CA TYR A 190 3.18 -4.98 -19.89
C TYR A 190 2.01 -4.58 -20.82
N ALA A 191 0.98 -5.42 -20.93
CA ALA A 191 -0.21 -5.12 -21.72
C ALA A 191 -0.97 -3.90 -21.19
N GLU A 192 -1.08 -3.74 -19.87
CA GLU A 192 -1.67 -2.53 -19.27
C GLU A 192 -0.80 -1.30 -19.53
N LEU A 193 0.52 -1.41 -19.38
CA LEU A 193 1.45 -0.29 -19.67
C LEU A 193 1.31 0.20 -21.11
N ARG A 194 1.03 -0.71 -22.03
CA ARG A 194 0.88 -0.43 -23.46
C ARG A 194 -0.57 -0.14 -23.89
N ASN A 195 -1.53 -0.14 -22.95
CA ASN A 195 -2.96 0.00 -23.24
C ASN A 195 -3.49 -1.01 -24.30
N TRP A 196 -2.99 -2.25 -24.28
CA TRP A 196 -3.43 -3.31 -25.19
C TRP A 196 -4.90 -3.78 -24.97
N PRO A 197 -5.43 -3.91 -23.74
CA PRO A 197 -6.76 -4.48 -23.50
C PRO A 197 -7.93 -3.60 -23.99
N SER A 198 -8.34 -3.77 -25.25
CA SER A 198 -9.42 -3.02 -25.89
C SER A 198 -10.83 -3.41 -25.43
N ASN A 199 -11.04 -4.63 -24.92
CA ASN A 199 -12.38 -5.16 -24.59
C ASN A 199 -12.46 -5.84 -23.22
N LYS A 200 -13.70 -6.09 -22.76
CA LYS A 200 -13.97 -6.69 -21.44
C LYS A 200 -13.35 -8.07 -21.25
N SER A 201 -13.26 -8.87 -22.31
CA SER A 201 -12.62 -10.20 -22.26
C SER A 201 -11.12 -10.09 -22.02
N GLN A 202 -10.42 -9.23 -22.77
CA GLN A 202 -8.98 -8.99 -22.60
C GLN A 202 -8.68 -8.43 -21.20
N ARG A 203 -9.44 -7.44 -20.73
CA ARG A 203 -9.30 -6.90 -19.37
C ARG A 203 -9.51 -7.96 -18.29
N LYS A 204 -10.43 -8.90 -18.50
CA LYS A 204 -10.63 -10.04 -17.59
C LYS A 204 -9.41 -10.97 -17.57
N HIS A 205 -8.79 -11.23 -18.72
CA HIS A 205 -7.60 -12.07 -18.78
C HIS A 205 -6.38 -11.40 -18.15
N VAL A 206 -6.20 -10.09 -18.30
CA VAL A 206 -5.18 -9.32 -17.58
C VAL A 206 -5.33 -9.51 -16.08
N ARG A 207 -6.52 -9.23 -15.52
CA ARG A 207 -6.80 -9.46 -14.09
C ARG A 207 -6.53 -10.91 -13.67
N LEU A 208 -6.94 -11.88 -14.48
CA LEU A 208 -6.68 -13.29 -14.20
C LEU A 208 -5.18 -13.60 -14.14
N PHE A 209 -4.41 -13.06 -15.08
CA PHE A 209 -2.96 -13.24 -15.16
C PHE A 209 -2.22 -12.59 -14.00
N GLU A 210 -2.68 -11.46 -13.49
CA GLU A 210 -2.12 -10.85 -12.29
C GLU A 210 -2.43 -11.66 -11.02
N THR A 211 -3.43 -12.56 -11.04
CA THR A 211 -3.81 -13.41 -9.89
C THR A 211 -3.25 -14.83 -9.94
N VAL A 212 -2.41 -15.18 -10.92
CA VAL A 212 -1.90 -16.56 -11.10
C VAL A 212 -0.92 -17.00 -10.01
N LEU A 213 -0.26 -16.04 -9.37
CA LEU A 213 0.52 -16.27 -8.16
C LEU A 213 -0.37 -15.92 -6.96
N PRO A 214 -0.47 -16.83 -5.96
CA PRO A 214 -1.30 -16.59 -4.79
C PRO A 214 -0.81 -15.36 -4.03
N ASP A 215 -1.76 -14.66 -3.42
CA ASP A 215 -1.50 -13.55 -2.52
C ASP A 215 -1.93 -13.95 -1.11
N ASP A 216 -0.98 -14.44 -0.33
CA ASP A 216 -1.24 -14.87 1.04
C ASP A 216 -1.30 -13.67 2.00
N THR A 217 -1.04 -12.44 1.55
CA THR A 217 -1.35 -11.23 2.34
C THR A 217 -2.85 -11.02 2.50
N ALA A 218 -3.66 -11.72 1.70
CA ALA A 218 -5.10 -11.82 1.87
C ALA A 218 -5.51 -12.72 3.06
N ASP A 219 -4.59 -13.13 3.93
CA ASP A 219 -4.92 -13.79 5.19
C ASP A 219 -5.82 -12.87 6.02
N ALA A 220 -7.11 -13.20 5.99
CA ALA A 220 -8.25 -12.43 6.44
C ALA A 220 -8.31 -12.32 7.97
N LYS A 221 -7.27 -11.81 8.62
CA LYS A 221 -7.46 -11.19 9.92
C LYS A 221 -8.24 -9.91 9.66
N SER A 222 -9.51 -9.93 10.06
CA SER A 222 -10.31 -8.71 10.20
C SER A 222 -9.44 -7.63 10.84
N GLU A 223 -9.41 -6.44 10.26
CA GLU A 223 -8.65 -5.28 10.74
C GLU A 223 -8.82 -5.07 12.25
N LEU A 224 -10.03 -5.32 12.76
CA LEU A 224 -10.36 -5.32 14.18
C LEU A 224 -9.52 -6.31 15.00
N SER A 225 -9.39 -7.56 14.53
CA SER A 225 -8.58 -8.58 15.18
C SER A 225 -7.10 -8.24 15.16
N ALA A 226 -6.60 -7.69 14.05
CA ALA A 226 -5.21 -7.26 13.92
C ALA A 226 -4.89 -6.12 14.91
N VAL A 227 -5.75 -5.10 14.97
CA VAL A 227 -5.57 -3.96 15.88
C VAL A 227 -5.72 -4.39 17.34
N LYS A 228 -6.66 -5.29 17.67
CA LYS A 228 -6.79 -5.84 19.03
C LYS A 228 -5.53 -6.59 19.46
N GLN A 229 -5.00 -7.45 18.61
CA GLN A 229 -3.76 -8.16 18.89
C GLN A 229 -2.61 -7.17 19.11
N LEU A 230 -2.49 -6.16 18.24
CA LEU A 230 -1.48 -5.12 18.38
C LEU A 230 -1.64 -4.33 19.68
N LEU A 231 -2.88 -4.06 20.10
CA LEU A 231 -3.18 -3.35 21.34
C LEU A 231 -2.82 -4.19 22.57
N GLU A 232 -3.02 -5.50 22.54
CA GLU A 232 -2.54 -6.42 23.59
C GLU A 232 -1.01 -6.48 23.65
N ASP A 233 -0.34 -6.59 22.50
CA ASP A 233 1.11 -6.73 22.43
C ASP A 233 1.87 -5.44 22.75
N ARG A 234 1.33 -4.29 22.34
CA ARG A 234 2.03 -2.99 22.36
C ARG A 234 1.41 -1.93 23.26
N ARG A 235 0.19 -2.14 23.76
CA ARG A 235 -0.59 -1.26 24.66
C ARG A 235 -1.00 0.11 24.11
N TYR A 236 -0.17 0.73 23.28
CA TYR A 236 -0.41 2.07 22.73
C TYR A 236 -0.37 2.01 21.21
N VAL A 237 -1.50 2.26 20.57
CA VAL A 237 -1.67 2.11 19.11
C VAL A 237 -2.20 3.42 18.53
N VAL A 238 -1.61 3.87 17.42
CA VAL A 238 -2.12 4.95 16.59
C VAL A 238 -2.67 4.34 15.31
N LEU A 239 -3.96 4.53 15.07
CA LEU A 239 -4.66 4.24 13.82
C LEU A 239 -4.50 5.45 12.90
N GLN A 240 -3.74 5.31 11.82
CA GLN A 240 -3.56 6.36 10.83
C GLN A 240 -4.17 5.96 9.50
N GLY A 241 -4.64 6.94 8.73
CA GLY A 241 -5.13 6.70 7.37
C GLY A 241 -5.94 7.86 6.83
N ALA A 242 -6.32 7.78 5.57
CA ALA A 242 -7.11 8.81 4.90
C ALA A 242 -8.48 9.02 5.56
N PRO A 243 -9.15 10.15 5.32
CA PRO A 243 -10.54 10.34 5.70
C PRO A 243 -11.44 9.23 5.13
N GLY A 244 -12.43 8.81 5.91
CA GLY A 244 -13.42 7.81 5.47
C GLY A 244 -12.95 6.35 5.51
N THR A 245 -11.75 6.03 6.02
CA THR A 245 -11.27 4.63 6.16
C THR A 245 -11.85 3.91 7.38
N GLY A 246 -12.63 4.58 8.22
CA GLY A 246 -13.34 3.93 9.35
C GLY A 246 -12.58 3.90 10.68
N LYS A 247 -11.54 4.72 10.87
CA LYS A 247 -10.76 4.79 12.14
C LYS A 247 -11.65 4.96 13.39
N THR A 248 -12.57 5.92 13.36
CA THR A 248 -13.51 6.20 14.47
C THR A 248 -14.49 5.04 14.69
N PHE A 249 -14.93 4.39 13.60
CA PHE A 249 -15.80 3.22 13.66
C PHE A 249 -15.07 2.02 14.29
N LEU A 250 -13.84 1.75 13.87
CA LEU A 250 -12.99 0.70 14.43
C LEU A 250 -12.73 0.93 15.92
N THR A 251 -12.39 2.16 16.27
CA THR A 251 -12.19 2.60 17.66
C THR A 251 -13.45 2.39 18.51
N SER A 252 -14.64 2.70 17.96
CA SER A 252 -15.92 2.46 18.65
C SER A 252 -16.20 0.97 18.85
N LYS A 253 -15.88 0.12 17.85
CA LYS A 253 -15.98 -1.34 17.98
C LYS A 253 -15.07 -1.87 19.09
N ILE A 254 -13.82 -1.39 19.15
CA ILE A 254 -12.88 -1.73 20.22
C ILE A 254 -13.44 -1.28 21.58
N ALA A 255 -13.93 -0.04 21.68
CA ALA A 255 -14.47 0.52 22.92
C ALA A 255 -15.60 -0.31 23.53
N SER A 256 -16.45 -0.93 22.69
CA SER A 256 -17.58 -1.73 23.17
C SER A 256 -17.17 -2.92 24.05
N GLU A 257 -15.95 -3.44 23.89
CA GLU A 257 -15.42 -4.55 24.71
C GLU A 257 -14.92 -4.11 26.09
N TYR A 258 -14.68 -2.81 26.26
CA TYR A 258 -14.19 -2.22 27.51
C TYR A 258 -15.35 -1.71 28.39
N GLN A 259 -16.61 -1.91 27.97
CA GLN A 259 -17.81 -1.52 28.70
C GLN A 259 -17.77 -0.05 29.14
N LYS A 260 -17.81 0.23 30.45
CA LYS A 260 -17.72 1.57 31.04
C LYS A 260 -16.28 2.01 31.34
N ASN A 261 -15.28 1.15 31.15
CA ASN A 261 -13.87 1.45 31.40
C ASN A 261 -13.22 2.13 30.19
N VAL A 262 -13.89 3.15 29.66
CA VAL A 262 -13.43 3.91 28.50
C VAL A 262 -13.38 5.39 28.85
N VAL A 263 -12.24 6.02 28.59
CA VAL A 263 -12.10 7.48 28.59
C VAL A 263 -11.88 7.92 27.15
N PHE A 264 -12.67 8.88 26.70
CA PHE A 264 -12.56 9.46 25.36
C PHE A 264 -12.13 10.92 25.45
N THR A 265 -11.25 11.33 24.55
CA THR A 265 -10.91 12.73 24.30
C THR A 265 -10.57 12.93 22.83
N GLN A 266 -10.75 14.15 22.34
CA GLN A 266 -10.40 14.55 20.98
C GLN A 266 -9.47 15.75 21.05
N PHE A 267 -8.38 15.72 20.27
CA PHE A 267 -7.43 16.82 20.21
C PHE A 267 -7.84 17.84 19.14
N HIS A 268 -7.54 19.09 19.44
CA HIS A 268 -7.70 20.26 18.57
C HIS A 268 -6.47 21.16 18.68
N ALA A 269 -6.36 22.17 17.81
CA ALA A 269 -5.18 23.04 17.70
C ALA A 269 -4.73 23.68 19.03
N GLU A 270 -5.69 23.94 19.91
CA GLU A 270 -5.49 24.61 21.20
C GLU A 270 -5.43 23.64 22.39
N THR A 271 -5.56 22.33 22.17
CA THR A 271 -5.44 21.36 23.27
C THR A 271 -4.08 21.50 23.94
N SER A 272 -4.09 21.61 25.26
CA SER A 272 -2.93 21.88 26.09
C SER A 272 -2.71 20.78 27.14
N TYR A 273 -1.60 20.88 27.89
CA TYR A 273 -1.34 19.98 29.03
C TYR A 273 -2.49 19.99 30.05
N SER A 274 -3.08 21.16 30.33
CA SER A 274 -4.18 21.28 31.30
C SER A 274 -5.46 20.57 30.85
N ASP A 275 -5.66 20.40 29.55
CA ASP A 275 -6.83 19.73 29.00
C ASP A 275 -6.66 18.21 29.04
N PHE A 276 -5.44 17.70 28.77
CA PHE A 276 -5.19 16.26 28.66
C PHE A 276 -4.73 15.60 29.95
N VAL A 277 -3.80 16.23 30.66
CA VAL A 277 -3.23 15.70 31.92
C VAL A 277 -3.97 16.30 33.11
N GLY A 278 -4.08 17.62 33.15
CA GLY A 278 -4.86 18.35 34.14
C GLY A 278 -4.24 19.68 34.53
N GLY A 279 -5.06 20.57 35.10
CA GLY A 279 -4.63 21.92 35.45
C GLY A 279 -5.65 22.67 36.31
N TYR A 280 -5.24 23.83 36.81
CA TYR A 280 -6.12 24.70 37.57
C TYR A 280 -7.11 25.40 36.66
N GLN A 281 -8.40 25.27 36.98
CA GLN A 281 -9.47 26.01 36.32
C GLN A 281 -10.12 26.99 37.31
N PRO A 282 -10.53 28.18 36.84
CA PRO A 282 -11.29 29.10 37.65
C PRO A 282 -12.67 28.50 37.97
N ILE A 283 -13.06 28.54 39.24
CA ILE A 283 -14.39 28.19 39.70
C ILE A 283 -14.95 29.32 40.56
N GLU A 284 -16.25 29.50 40.53
CA GLU A 284 -16.94 30.44 41.41
C GLU A 284 -17.47 29.69 42.63
N ILE A 285 -17.01 30.09 43.82
CA ILE A 285 -17.54 29.60 45.10
C ILE A 285 -18.06 30.82 45.85
N ASP A 286 -19.36 30.84 46.14
CA ASP A 286 -20.03 31.91 46.90
C ASP A 286 -19.77 33.33 46.35
N GLY A 287 -19.68 33.49 45.01
CA GLY A 287 -19.42 34.78 44.37
C GLY A 287 -17.95 35.20 44.31
N HIS A 288 -17.03 34.35 44.77
CA HIS A 288 -15.59 34.59 44.74
C HIS A 288 -14.89 33.69 43.72
N LEU A 289 -14.00 34.28 42.92
CA LEU A 289 -13.12 33.55 42.01
C LEU A 289 -12.12 32.72 42.84
N SER A 290 -12.18 31.41 42.68
CA SER A 290 -11.23 30.45 43.22
C SER A 290 -10.64 29.60 42.10
N TYR A 291 -9.58 28.85 42.37
CA TYR A 291 -8.96 27.95 41.41
C TYR A 291 -9.01 26.53 41.95
N LYS A 292 -9.51 25.60 41.13
CA LYS A 292 -9.55 24.18 41.48
C LYS A 292 -8.82 23.37 40.42
N TYR A 293 -7.96 22.46 40.88
CA TYR A 293 -7.30 21.51 39.99
C TYR A 293 -8.35 20.55 39.40
N GLN A 294 -8.37 20.43 38.08
CA GLN A 294 -9.21 19.48 37.36
C GLN A 294 -8.35 18.46 36.64
N GLU A 295 -8.64 17.18 36.88
CA GLU A 295 -7.95 16.08 36.22
C GLU A 295 -8.37 15.95 34.75
N GLY A 296 -7.37 15.85 33.88
CA GLY A 296 -7.57 15.57 32.48
C GLY A 296 -7.88 14.08 32.20
N PRO A 297 -8.28 13.76 30.95
CA PRO A 297 -8.55 12.40 30.49
C PRO A 297 -7.45 11.38 30.83
N LEU A 298 -6.16 11.75 30.74
CA LEU A 298 -5.06 10.82 31.03
C LEU A 298 -5.06 10.37 32.49
N ILE A 299 -5.14 11.32 33.44
CA ILE A 299 -5.17 11.00 34.88
C ILE A 299 -6.42 10.19 35.22
N LYS A 300 -7.58 10.58 34.67
CA LYS A 300 -8.84 9.83 34.83
C LYS A 300 -8.70 8.38 34.38
N ALA A 301 -8.10 8.15 33.21
CA ALA A 301 -7.87 6.81 32.68
C ALA A 301 -6.89 6.00 33.54
N ILE A 302 -5.83 6.63 34.05
CA ILE A 302 -4.88 5.99 34.96
C ILE A 302 -5.55 5.58 36.27
N ARG A 303 -6.30 6.48 36.91
CA ARG A 303 -7.02 6.17 38.16
C ARG A 303 -8.04 5.06 37.95
N MET A 304 -8.78 5.10 36.85
CA MET A 304 -9.73 4.06 36.48
C MET A 304 -9.03 2.72 36.29
N ALA A 305 -7.89 2.68 35.61
CA ALA A 305 -7.08 1.46 35.44
C ALA A 305 -6.56 0.91 36.78
N LEU A 306 -6.07 1.78 37.66
CA LEU A 306 -5.61 1.39 39.01
C LEU A 306 -6.75 0.83 39.88
N ALA A 307 -7.94 1.41 39.77
CA ALA A 307 -9.13 0.93 40.50
C ALA A 307 -9.68 -0.39 39.91
N ALA A 308 -9.57 -0.58 38.60
CA ALA A 308 -10.12 -1.72 37.87
C ALA A 308 -9.30 -3.02 37.99
N LYS A 309 -8.08 -2.98 38.54
CA LYS A 309 -7.14 -4.09 38.74
C LYS A 309 -6.98 -5.00 37.51
N ASP A 310 -7.81 -6.04 37.40
CA ASP A 310 -7.72 -7.08 36.36
C ASP A 310 -8.49 -6.74 35.09
N ARG A 311 -9.35 -5.71 35.10
CA ARG A 311 -10.11 -5.29 33.91
C ARG A 311 -9.30 -4.28 33.09
N PRO A 312 -9.19 -4.46 31.77
CA PRO A 312 -8.52 -3.50 30.93
C PRO A 312 -9.30 -2.18 30.88
N THR A 313 -8.57 -1.08 30.77
CA THR A 313 -9.09 0.29 30.63
C THR A 313 -8.59 0.86 29.31
N LEU A 314 -9.48 1.51 28.56
CA LEU A 314 -9.16 2.11 27.28
C LEU A 314 -9.17 3.63 27.38
N LEU A 315 -8.10 4.27 26.93
CA LEU A 315 -8.07 5.70 26.61
C LEU A 315 -8.10 5.85 25.10
N ILE A 316 -9.10 6.58 24.60
CA ILE A 316 -9.24 6.93 23.19
C ILE A 316 -8.83 8.39 23.02
N VAL A 317 -7.89 8.63 22.10
CA VAL A 317 -7.43 9.98 21.72
C VAL A 317 -7.69 10.18 20.23
N ASP A 318 -8.81 10.81 19.91
CA ASP A 318 -9.17 11.10 18.51
C ASP A 318 -8.37 12.31 18.00
N GLU A 319 -7.92 12.24 16.74
CA GLU A 319 -7.18 13.31 16.06
C GLU A 319 -5.88 13.74 16.77
N ILE A 320 -5.07 12.77 17.20
CA ILE A 320 -3.89 13.01 18.07
C ILE A 320 -2.86 13.99 17.49
N ASN A 321 -2.79 14.16 16.18
CA ASN A 321 -1.89 15.09 15.49
C ASN A 321 -2.46 16.52 15.36
N ARG A 322 -3.69 16.80 15.79
CA ARG A 322 -4.26 18.16 15.81
C ARG A 322 -3.69 19.05 16.91
N ALA A 323 -2.97 18.50 17.87
CA ALA A 323 -2.32 19.26 18.93
C ALA A 323 -0.80 19.03 18.95
N ASN A 324 -0.04 19.97 19.52
CA ASN A 324 1.38 19.77 19.76
C ASN A 324 1.58 18.71 20.86
N LEU A 325 1.80 17.46 20.44
CA LEU A 325 1.81 16.30 21.33
C LEU A 325 2.88 16.39 22.42
N SER A 326 4.05 17.01 22.14
CA SER A 326 5.09 17.23 23.15
C SER A 326 4.61 18.16 24.27
N ASN A 327 3.89 19.23 23.92
CA ASN A 327 3.34 20.16 24.91
C ASN A 327 2.17 19.54 25.67
N VAL A 328 1.30 18.79 24.99
CA VAL A 328 0.11 18.17 25.61
C VAL A 328 0.49 17.07 26.60
N LEU A 329 1.51 16.27 26.29
CA LEU A 329 1.94 15.18 27.18
C LEU A 329 2.84 15.66 28.31
N GLY A 330 3.65 16.70 28.10
CA GLY A 330 4.62 17.16 29.11
C GLY A 330 5.49 16.01 29.62
N GLU A 331 5.61 15.88 30.95
CA GLU A 331 6.35 14.82 31.61
C GLU A 331 5.68 13.44 31.55
N SER A 332 4.35 13.37 31.33
CA SER A 332 3.64 12.09 31.18
C SER A 332 4.13 11.29 29.98
N PHE A 333 4.75 11.96 29.01
CA PHE A 333 5.46 11.38 27.87
C PHE A 333 6.40 10.24 28.27
N TYR A 334 7.10 10.36 29.41
CA TYR A 334 8.03 9.34 29.91
C TYR A 334 7.34 8.01 30.29
N LEU A 335 6.03 8.04 30.58
CA LEU A 335 5.27 6.88 31.04
C LEU A 335 4.78 5.97 29.91
N PHE A 336 4.73 6.48 28.67
CA PHE A 336 4.33 5.74 27.46
C PHE A 336 5.39 4.76 26.95
N GLU A 337 6.49 4.60 27.65
CA GLU A 337 7.55 3.68 27.26
C GLU A 337 7.25 2.28 27.82
N THR A 338 7.15 1.31 26.92
CA THR A 338 6.71 -0.05 27.27
C THR A 338 7.85 -0.98 27.70
N THR A 339 9.10 -0.56 27.52
CA THR A 339 10.29 -1.37 27.80
C THR A 339 10.61 -1.44 29.30
N GLY A 340 10.79 -2.66 29.80
CA GLY A 340 11.03 -3.04 31.21
C GLY A 340 12.40 -2.63 31.79
N ILE A 341 12.83 -1.39 31.55
CA ILE A 341 13.97 -0.81 32.24
C ILE A 341 13.61 -0.71 33.73
N ILE A 342 14.32 -1.49 34.54
CA ILE A 342 13.97 -1.80 35.95
C ILE A 342 14.10 -0.58 36.87
N ASP A 343 14.83 0.47 36.46
CA ASP A 343 15.08 1.64 37.29
C ASP A 343 14.76 2.97 36.58
N ARG A 344 13.47 3.28 36.49
CA ARG A 344 12.97 4.58 36.01
C ARG A 344 12.62 5.51 37.17
N PRO A 345 12.84 6.83 37.01
CA PRO A 345 12.34 7.81 37.97
C PRO A 345 10.81 7.75 38.05
N ARG A 346 10.26 8.05 39.22
CA ARG A 346 8.82 8.25 39.37
C ARG A 346 8.46 9.62 38.83
N ILE A 347 7.51 9.65 37.90
CA ILE A 347 6.90 10.88 37.39
C ILE A 347 5.69 11.20 38.27
N GLN A 348 5.64 12.42 38.77
CA GLN A 348 4.46 12.96 39.45
C GLN A 348 3.50 13.49 38.39
N LEU A 349 2.23 13.07 38.44
CA LEU A 349 1.14 13.64 37.67
C LEU A 349 0.01 14.08 38.61
N GLY A 350 -0.59 15.21 38.31
CA GLY A 350 -1.69 15.75 39.12
C GLY A 350 -1.24 16.51 40.35
N GLU A 351 -2.17 17.28 40.89
CA GLU A 351 -2.04 18.00 42.15
C GLU A 351 -3.12 17.53 43.13
N SER A 352 -2.90 17.74 44.42
CA SER A 352 -3.94 17.52 45.42
C SER A 352 -5.05 18.54 45.22
N ASP A 353 -6.29 18.09 45.07
CA ASP A 353 -7.47 18.95 44.94
C ASP A 353 -8.09 19.32 46.29
N GLY A 354 -7.42 19.00 47.40
CA GLY A 354 -7.92 19.19 48.76
C GLY A 354 -9.04 18.21 49.15
N THR A 355 -9.33 17.21 48.31
CA THR A 355 -10.26 16.11 48.58
C THR A 355 -9.52 14.76 48.60
N SER A 356 -10.14 13.66 48.19
CA SER A 356 -9.57 12.31 48.23
C SER A 356 -8.56 12.00 47.11
N HIS A 357 -8.30 12.93 46.18
CA HIS A 357 -7.42 12.69 45.04
C HIS A 357 -6.02 13.24 45.30
N GLU A 358 -5.11 12.35 45.71
CA GLU A 358 -3.68 12.64 45.85
C GLU A 358 -2.94 12.58 44.50
N PRO A 359 -1.81 13.30 44.34
CA PRO A 359 -0.94 13.19 43.17
C PRO A 359 -0.52 11.74 42.88
N LEU A 360 -0.40 11.41 41.60
CA LEU A 360 0.05 10.09 41.14
C LEU A 360 1.56 10.08 40.99
N TYR A 361 2.25 9.09 41.58
CA TYR A 361 3.70 8.91 41.41
C TYR A 361 3.98 7.58 40.71
N LEU A 362 4.26 7.63 39.39
CA LEU A 362 4.27 6.46 38.52
C LEU A 362 5.64 6.25 37.89
N LYS A 363 6.12 5.00 37.86
CA LYS A 363 7.29 4.61 37.04
C LYS A 363 6.91 4.24 35.61
N HIS A 364 5.68 3.77 35.43
CA HIS A 364 5.08 3.35 34.16
C HIS A 364 3.57 3.52 34.25
N LEU A 365 2.88 3.63 33.12
CA LEU A 365 1.42 3.52 33.08
C LEU A 365 0.97 2.12 33.57
N PRO A 366 -0.24 2.00 34.16
CA PRO A 366 -0.79 0.70 34.56
C PRO A 366 -0.77 -0.32 33.40
N TYR A 367 -0.42 -1.58 33.69
CA TYR A 367 -0.28 -2.61 32.65
C TYR A 367 -1.60 -2.97 31.96
N ASN A 368 -2.74 -2.72 32.61
CA ASN A 368 -4.09 -2.90 32.07
C ASN A 368 -4.62 -1.63 31.36
N LEU A 369 -3.85 -0.53 31.29
CA LEU A 369 -4.21 0.63 30.49
C LEU A 369 -3.79 0.43 29.03
N ARG A 370 -4.74 0.61 28.12
CA ARG A 370 -4.59 0.58 26.67
C ARG A 370 -4.89 1.97 26.13
N VAL A 371 -4.16 2.40 25.10
CA VAL A 371 -4.37 3.68 24.43
C VAL A 371 -4.56 3.42 22.94
N VAL A 372 -5.68 3.89 22.39
CA VAL A 372 -5.94 3.90 20.95
C VAL A 372 -6.08 5.36 20.53
N ALA A 373 -5.26 5.78 19.60
CA ALA A 373 -5.32 7.11 19.03
C ALA A 373 -5.69 7.05 17.55
N THR A 374 -6.32 8.09 17.01
CA THR A 374 -6.58 8.20 15.58
C THR A 374 -5.80 9.37 14.98
N MET A 375 -5.42 9.25 13.72
CA MET A 375 -4.68 10.26 12.97
C MET A 375 -5.16 10.29 11.51
N ASN A 376 -5.57 11.46 11.02
CA ASN A 376 -5.77 11.68 9.59
C ASN A 376 -4.41 11.96 8.94
N THR A 377 -4.11 11.23 7.87
CA THR A 377 -2.85 11.35 7.12
C THR A 377 -2.93 12.39 5.99
N ALA A 378 -4.13 12.70 5.50
CA ALA A 378 -4.34 13.71 4.45
C ALA A 378 -4.21 15.15 4.98
N ASP A 379 -4.53 15.38 6.25
CA ASP A 379 -4.45 16.69 6.88
C ASP A 379 -2.98 17.04 7.20
N ARG A 380 -2.36 17.90 6.38
CA ARG A 380 -0.96 18.36 6.58
C ARG A 380 -0.80 19.60 7.45
N SER A 381 -1.90 20.25 7.87
CA SER A 381 -1.87 21.38 8.83
C SER A 381 -1.61 20.94 10.28
N LEU A 382 -1.20 19.69 10.47
CA LEU A 382 -1.16 18.99 11.76
C LEU A 382 0.25 19.02 12.35
N ALA A 383 0.33 18.99 13.67
CA ALA A 383 1.59 19.05 14.38
C ALA A 383 2.47 17.85 14.03
N VAL A 384 3.74 18.09 13.72
CA VAL A 384 4.71 17.03 13.43
C VAL A 384 4.91 16.18 14.68
N ILE A 385 4.58 14.90 14.59
CA ILE A 385 4.86 13.94 15.67
C ILE A 385 6.32 13.53 15.59
N ASP A 386 7.08 13.89 16.63
CA ASP A 386 8.52 13.61 16.73
C ASP A 386 8.82 12.09 16.74
N PHE A 387 10.01 11.72 16.26
CA PHE A 387 10.52 10.36 16.23
C PHE A 387 10.56 9.69 17.60
N ALA A 388 10.77 10.45 18.68
CA ALA A 388 10.72 9.89 20.03
C ALA A 388 9.31 9.40 20.41
N LEU A 389 8.26 10.13 20.02
CA LEU A 389 6.86 9.72 20.19
C LEU A 389 6.53 8.53 19.30
N ARG A 390 6.94 8.56 18.02
CA ARG A 390 6.68 7.46 17.08
C ARG A 390 7.16 6.11 17.60
N ARG A 391 8.28 6.05 18.34
CA ARG A 391 8.82 4.81 18.91
C ARG A 391 7.99 4.20 20.04
N ARG A 392 7.16 5.00 20.73
CA ARG A 392 6.37 4.57 21.90
C ARG A 392 4.98 4.06 21.55
N PHE A 393 4.49 4.43 20.37
CA PHE A 393 3.25 3.93 19.82
C PHE A 393 3.53 2.90 18.74
N ALA A 394 2.69 1.87 18.66
CA ALA A 394 2.59 1.07 17.45
C ALA A 394 1.71 1.79 16.43
N TRP A 395 2.10 1.77 15.16
CA TRP A 395 1.39 2.47 14.09
C TRP A 395 0.69 1.44 13.22
N TYR A 396 -0.61 1.62 13.04
CA TYR A 396 -1.42 0.80 12.16
C TYR A 396 -2.00 1.69 11.08
N THR A 397 -1.62 1.44 9.83
CA THR A 397 -2.14 2.18 8.66
C THR A 397 -3.40 1.49 8.15
N MET A 398 -4.53 2.19 8.23
CA MET A 398 -5.80 1.77 7.66
C MET A 398 -5.87 2.25 6.21
N MET A 399 -5.90 1.30 5.29
CA MET A 399 -6.08 1.55 3.86
C MET A 399 -7.57 1.46 3.49
N PRO A 400 -8.04 2.17 2.45
CA PRO A 400 -9.39 1.98 1.94
C PRO A 400 -9.66 0.51 1.59
N ILE A 401 -10.81 0.00 1.99
CA ILE A 401 -11.20 -1.40 1.76
C ILE A 401 -12.48 -1.47 0.94
N GLU A 402 -12.57 -2.47 0.06
CA GLU A 402 -13.85 -2.82 -0.55
C GLU A 402 -14.80 -3.35 0.52
N LEU A 403 -16.06 -2.93 0.50
CA LEU A 403 -17.11 -3.45 1.37
C LEU A 403 -18.11 -4.29 0.57
N SER A 404 -18.71 -5.28 1.22
CA SER A 404 -19.91 -5.91 0.71
C SER A 404 -21.16 -5.18 1.23
N ASP A 405 -22.26 -5.21 0.49
CA ASP A 405 -23.53 -4.63 0.96
C ASP A 405 -24.01 -5.23 2.29
N LYS A 406 -23.55 -6.44 2.64
CA LYS A 406 -23.86 -7.09 3.92
C LYS A 406 -23.12 -6.47 5.10
N ASP A 407 -22.04 -5.74 4.84
CA ASP A 407 -21.27 -5.03 5.86
C ASP A 407 -21.90 -3.70 6.25
N LEU A 408 -22.94 -3.26 5.52
CA LEU A 408 -23.61 -1.97 5.70
C LEU A 408 -24.85 -2.08 6.59
N GLU A 409 -24.99 -1.13 7.51
CA GLU A 409 -26.24 -0.91 8.24
C GLU A 409 -27.26 -0.14 7.35
N ASP A 410 -28.54 -0.15 7.72
CA ASP A 410 -29.59 0.69 7.13
C ASP A 410 -29.89 0.50 5.61
N ASN A 411 -29.75 -0.71 5.05
CA ASN A 411 -29.94 -0.99 3.62
C ASN A 411 -29.10 -0.04 2.72
N GLY A 412 -27.89 0.29 3.16
CA GLY A 412 -26.94 1.04 2.35
C GLY A 412 -26.50 0.27 1.10
N SER A 413 -25.90 0.98 0.15
CA SER A 413 -25.28 0.39 -1.05
C SER A 413 -23.85 0.88 -1.17
N PHE A 414 -22.94 -0.04 -1.47
CA PHE A 414 -21.54 0.27 -1.77
C PHE A 414 -21.32 0.38 -3.27
N HIS A 415 -20.76 1.51 -3.71
CA HIS A 415 -20.48 1.82 -5.12
C HIS A 415 -19.11 1.26 -5.52
N LYS A 416 -19.09 -0.06 -5.72
CA LYS A 416 -17.87 -0.85 -5.94
C LYS A 416 -17.11 -0.44 -7.21
N GLU A 417 -17.82 -0.23 -8.32
CA GLU A 417 -17.17 0.07 -9.60
C GLU A 417 -16.40 1.39 -9.52
N GLU A 418 -16.97 2.39 -8.86
CA GLU A 418 -16.40 3.72 -8.69
C GLU A 418 -15.27 3.74 -7.66
N PHE A 419 -15.39 2.92 -6.61
CA PHE A 419 -14.29 2.67 -5.68
C PHE A 419 -13.08 2.04 -6.39
N GLU A 420 -13.30 0.96 -7.17
CA GLU A 420 -12.25 0.30 -7.96
C GLU A 420 -11.59 1.26 -8.96
N ARG A 421 -12.38 2.15 -9.59
CA ARG A 421 -11.85 3.18 -10.52
C ARG A 421 -10.92 4.15 -9.81
N ILE A 422 -11.33 4.71 -8.66
CA ILE A 422 -10.49 5.62 -7.88
C ILE A 422 -9.24 4.90 -7.36
N GLN A 423 -9.40 3.68 -6.84
CA GLN A 423 -8.29 2.85 -6.40
C GLN A 423 -7.26 2.64 -7.52
N SER A 424 -7.72 2.28 -8.72
CA SER A 424 -6.84 2.09 -9.89
C SER A 424 -6.05 3.36 -10.25
N ILE A 425 -6.66 4.55 -10.10
CA ILE A 425 -5.96 5.82 -10.33
C ILE A 425 -4.86 6.03 -9.28
N PHE A 426 -5.15 5.80 -8.00
CA PHE A 426 -4.14 5.88 -6.94
C PHE A 426 -3.02 4.85 -7.14
N GLU A 427 -3.37 3.60 -7.41
CA GLU A 427 -2.45 2.49 -7.72
C GLU A 427 -1.54 2.78 -8.89
N MET A 428 -2.01 3.49 -9.90
CA MET A 428 -1.19 3.82 -11.06
C MET A 428 -0.33 5.08 -10.84
N TYR A 429 -0.90 6.15 -10.31
CA TYR A 429 -0.29 7.48 -10.43
C TYR A 429 0.21 8.08 -9.12
N ALA A 430 -0.35 7.69 -7.98
CA ALA A 430 0.03 8.27 -6.69
C ALA A 430 1.46 7.88 -6.32
N THR A 431 2.23 8.77 -5.72
CA THR A 431 3.48 8.40 -5.03
C THR A 431 3.19 7.54 -3.79
N SER A 432 4.23 7.01 -3.15
CA SER A 432 4.09 6.24 -1.90
C SER A 432 3.44 7.05 -0.77
N ASP A 433 3.68 8.36 -0.70
CA ASP A 433 3.07 9.23 0.32
C ASP A 433 1.63 9.58 -0.02
N GLU A 434 1.33 9.83 -1.31
CA GLU A 434 -0.02 10.18 -1.78
C GLU A 434 -0.98 8.99 -1.71
N MET A 435 -0.47 7.76 -1.69
CA MET A 435 -1.30 6.57 -1.44
C MET A 435 -2.10 6.66 -0.14
N LEU A 436 -1.55 7.33 0.87
CA LEU A 436 -2.21 7.55 2.17
C LEU A 436 -3.31 8.61 2.12
N MET A 437 -3.60 9.18 0.94
CA MET A 437 -4.63 10.19 0.71
C MET A 437 -5.85 9.61 -0.02
N GLN A 438 -5.82 8.36 -0.45
CA GLN A 438 -6.93 7.73 -1.15
C GLN A 438 -8.22 7.81 -0.31
N PRO A 439 -9.31 8.39 -0.86
CA PRO A 439 -10.58 8.48 -0.13
C PRO A 439 -11.05 7.10 0.33
N GLY A 440 -11.39 7.00 1.61
CA GLY A 440 -11.83 5.74 2.19
C GLY A 440 -13.22 5.31 1.72
N GLN A 441 -13.57 4.07 2.02
CA GLN A 441 -14.81 3.43 1.63
C GLN A 441 -16.08 4.19 2.02
N ALA A 442 -16.05 5.00 3.08
CA ALA A 442 -17.18 5.82 3.48
C ALA A 442 -17.68 6.79 2.40
N TYR A 443 -16.80 7.26 1.50
CA TYR A 443 -17.19 8.14 0.39
C TYR A 443 -18.07 7.43 -0.65
N PHE A 444 -17.98 6.10 -0.70
CA PHE A 444 -18.62 5.22 -1.68
C PHE A 444 -19.83 4.47 -1.12
N ILE A 445 -20.37 4.92 0.02
CA ILE A 445 -21.58 4.34 0.63
C ILE A 445 -22.73 5.34 0.52
N THR A 446 -23.87 4.90 0.01
CA THR A 446 -25.14 5.66 0.03
C THR A 446 -26.16 4.97 0.92
N LYS A 447 -26.92 5.74 1.71
CA LYS A 447 -28.12 5.22 2.38
C LYS A 447 -29.28 5.06 1.40
N ALA A 448 -30.29 4.26 1.76
CA ALA A 448 -31.50 4.10 0.97
C ALA A 448 -32.12 5.46 0.57
N GLY A 449 -32.32 5.66 -0.74
CA GLY A 449 -32.89 6.88 -1.31
C GLY A 449 -31.91 8.04 -1.54
N GLN A 450 -30.63 7.89 -1.16
CA GLN A 450 -29.59 8.86 -1.51
C GLN A 450 -29.02 8.62 -2.90
N SER A 451 -28.68 9.70 -3.59
CA SER A 451 -28.03 9.64 -4.90
C SER A 451 -26.52 9.65 -4.74
N PHE A 452 -25.84 8.70 -5.38
CA PHE A 452 -24.37 8.64 -5.38
C PHE A 452 -23.74 9.83 -6.11
N SER A 453 -24.33 10.29 -7.21
CA SER A 453 -23.84 11.47 -7.94
C SER A 453 -23.78 12.72 -7.07
N SER A 454 -24.69 12.85 -6.10
CA SER A 454 -24.63 13.92 -5.08
C SER A 454 -23.38 13.80 -4.18
N ARG A 455 -23.01 12.58 -3.76
CA ARG A 455 -21.77 12.36 -2.98
C ARG A 455 -20.53 12.65 -3.82
N VAL A 456 -20.52 12.17 -5.07
CA VAL A 456 -19.41 12.44 -6.00
C VAL A 456 -19.22 13.95 -6.16
N LYS A 457 -20.31 14.69 -6.40
CA LYS A 457 -20.27 16.14 -6.65
C LYS A 457 -19.88 16.97 -5.42
N TYR A 458 -20.41 16.66 -4.25
CA TYR A 458 -20.29 17.53 -3.07
C TYR A 458 -19.29 17.06 -2.01
N GLU A 459 -18.79 15.81 -2.11
CA GLU A 459 -17.81 15.28 -1.17
C GLU A 459 -16.52 14.84 -1.88
N LEU A 460 -16.61 14.00 -2.90
CA LEU A 460 -15.43 13.43 -3.57
C LEU A 460 -14.72 14.42 -4.49
N LEU A 461 -15.46 15.17 -5.32
CA LEU A 461 -14.89 16.16 -6.24
C LEU A 461 -14.14 17.27 -5.50
N PRO A 462 -14.72 17.92 -4.47
CA PRO A 462 -14.00 18.96 -3.72
C PRO A 462 -12.72 18.44 -3.06
N LEU A 463 -12.75 17.21 -2.52
CA LEU A 463 -11.58 16.58 -1.90
C LEU A 463 -10.45 16.34 -2.91
N ILE A 464 -10.74 15.70 -4.04
CA ILE A 464 -9.73 15.43 -5.08
C ILE A 464 -9.23 16.74 -5.70
N ARG A 465 -10.10 17.73 -5.88
CA ARG A 465 -9.70 19.05 -6.35
C ARG A 465 -8.72 19.71 -5.37
N GLU A 466 -8.99 19.66 -4.06
CA GLU A 466 -8.08 20.17 -3.04
C GLU A 466 -6.71 19.48 -3.11
N TYR A 467 -6.67 18.17 -3.32
CA TYR A 467 -5.40 17.46 -3.50
C TYR A 467 -4.61 17.99 -4.70
N LEU A 468 -5.27 18.15 -5.85
CA LEU A 468 -4.63 18.65 -7.07
C LEU A 468 -4.20 20.12 -6.94
N ASP A 469 -5.01 20.98 -6.33
CA ASP A 469 -4.70 22.39 -6.08
C ASP A 469 -3.47 22.56 -5.17
N ASN A 470 -3.22 21.59 -4.27
CA ASN A 470 -2.03 21.55 -3.42
C ASN A 470 -0.82 20.85 -4.07
N GLY A 471 -0.91 20.48 -5.35
CA GLY A 471 0.17 19.84 -6.11
C GLY A 471 0.35 18.34 -5.84
N PHE A 472 -0.61 17.69 -5.18
CA PHE A 472 -0.64 16.24 -5.06
C PHE A 472 -1.33 15.61 -6.26
N LEU A 473 -0.97 14.38 -6.59
CA LEU A 473 -1.61 13.57 -7.63
C LEU A 473 -1.65 14.27 -9.00
N SER A 474 -0.74 15.21 -9.27
CA SER A 474 -0.77 15.99 -10.51
C SER A 474 -0.62 15.12 -11.76
N SER A 475 0.08 13.98 -11.64
CA SER A 475 0.20 12.96 -12.69
C SER A 475 -1.13 12.26 -13.02
N ALA A 476 -2.14 12.35 -12.14
CA ALA A 476 -3.46 11.75 -12.29
C ALA A 476 -4.57 12.76 -12.65
N ALA A 477 -4.24 14.03 -12.89
CA ALA A 477 -5.23 15.09 -13.08
C ALA A 477 -6.24 14.76 -14.21
N ASP A 478 -5.76 14.24 -15.34
CA ASP A 478 -6.60 13.86 -16.48
C ASP A 478 -7.52 12.67 -16.15
N GLN A 479 -7.00 11.68 -15.41
CA GLN A 479 -7.76 10.48 -15.03
C GLN A 479 -8.87 10.81 -14.04
N PHE A 480 -8.58 11.68 -13.06
CA PHE A 480 -9.63 12.17 -12.16
C PHE A 480 -10.63 13.05 -12.90
N ASN A 481 -10.19 13.94 -13.79
CA ASN A 481 -11.10 14.75 -14.60
C ASN A 481 -12.06 13.87 -15.43
N GLN A 482 -11.53 12.83 -16.08
CA GLN A 482 -12.36 11.89 -16.82
C GLN A 482 -13.34 11.15 -15.90
N PHE A 483 -12.91 10.72 -14.72
CA PHE A 483 -13.80 10.10 -13.73
C PHE A 483 -15.00 11.00 -13.39
N PHE A 484 -14.79 12.28 -13.07
CA PHE A 484 -15.90 13.18 -12.72
C PHE A 484 -16.79 13.54 -13.92
N VAL A 485 -16.22 13.68 -15.12
CA VAL A 485 -17.02 13.86 -16.34
C VAL A 485 -17.93 12.65 -16.58
N ASP A 486 -17.42 11.44 -16.40
CA ASP A 486 -18.21 10.21 -16.58
C ASP A 486 -19.32 10.08 -15.52
N GLU A 487 -19.01 10.36 -14.25
CA GLU A 487 -19.94 10.11 -13.14
C GLU A 487 -20.99 11.20 -12.94
N ILE A 488 -20.63 12.47 -13.20
CA ILE A 488 -21.50 13.62 -12.91
C ILE A 488 -21.58 14.66 -14.03
N ASN A 489 -20.94 14.40 -15.19
CA ASN A 489 -20.89 15.33 -16.33
C ASN A 489 -20.34 16.73 -15.97
N GLU A 490 -19.38 16.77 -15.04
CA GLU A 490 -18.71 17.99 -14.60
C GLU A 490 -17.19 17.78 -14.57
N PRO A 491 -16.39 18.68 -15.17
CA PRO A 491 -14.94 18.64 -15.05
C PRO A 491 -14.48 19.07 -13.64
N ILE A 492 -13.24 18.71 -13.27
CA ILE A 492 -12.65 19.14 -11.98
C ILE A 492 -12.47 20.66 -11.92
N TYR A 493 -11.96 21.21 -13.01
CA TYR A 493 -11.73 22.64 -13.18
C TYR A 493 -12.80 23.22 -14.11
N LEU A 494 -13.39 24.33 -13.69
CA LEU A 494 -14.37 25.09 -14.48
C LEU A 494 -13.69 25.91 -15.58
#